data_AF-A0A849TN50-F1
#
_entry.id   AF-A0A849TN50-F1
#
_cell.length_a   1.000
_cell.length_b   1.000
_cell.length_c   1.000
_cell.angle_alpha   90.00
_cell.angle_beta   90.00
_cell.angle_gamma   90.00
#
_symmetry.space_group_name_H-M   'P 1'
#
loop_
_entity.id
_entity.type
_entity.pdbx_description
1 polymer ?
#
loop_
_entity_poly.entity_id
_entity_poly.type
_entity_poly.pdbx_seq_one_letter_code
_entity_poly.pdbx_strand_id
1 'polypeptide(L)'
;MSNKPRLFIAIATEERIANIPPILEMKNTNEDQILWLVSSEAKNKNWVDKPSELLKNLGVTSFAKVVEVEDDPDDCAKAVAAELEKAIYSRFEKVLVGNGGQKPTLLALSHALPQGTPLIYGQAQPAELWFWGQGIRGGKQRIPYRKARLTLDEVLACRGYKKMSNNAKQFWPAAAAAAVQNNIDWMDCSAGQYGIDHDTTLKAHQRYRTLAALPDTKDGKINPRAAEHLLPDEFNAWKTQMLEACASRNGTNQQQLTALFFLAQAVAKKARGVRDASKNKNESEQNGIGRAFELAVARRVRGWLTDRAREITNFPVLEAWWNTEIKRIGSST
;
A
#
# COMPACT_ATOMS: atom_id res chain seq x y z
N MET A 1 0.80 -9.71 25.86
CA MET A 1 -0.57 -10.19 25.55
C MET A 1 -0.69 -11.64 25.99
N SER A 2 -1.90 -12.19 26.11
CA SER A 2 -2.07 -13.62 26.40
C SER A 2 -1.51 -14.49 25.26
N ASN A 3 -0.98 -15.68 25.57
CA ASN A 3 -0.64 -16.70 24.57
C ASN A 3 -1.84 -17.59 24.21
N LYS A 4 -3.04 -17.33 24.74
CA LYS A 4 -4.25 -18.05 24.35
C LYS A 4 -4.55 -17.82 22.86
N PRO A 5 -5.08 -18.83 22.15
CA PRO A 5 -5.54 -18.65 20.79
C PRO A 5 -6.77 -17.73 20.76
N ARG A 6 -6.96 -17.01 19.66
CA ARG A 6 -8.03 -16.03 19.49
C ARG A 6 -9.20 -16.59 18.69
N LEU A 7 -10.41 -16.18 19.06
CA LEU A 7 -11.62 -16.35 18.27
C LEU A 7 -12.07 -14.96 17.80
N PHE A 8 -11.79 -14.67 16.53
CA PHE A 8 -12.26 -13.45 15.87
C PHE A 8 -13.73 -13.62 15.49
N ILE A 9 -14.58 -12.71 15.94
CA ILE A 9 -16.01 -12.70 15.62
C ILE A 9 -16.23 -11.58 14.62
N ALA A 10 -16.54 -11.93 13.38
CA ALA A 10 -16.57 -11.00 12.26
C ALA A 10 -17.88 -11.13 11.47
N ILE A 11 -18.50 -9.99 11.16
CA ILE A 11 -19.65 -9.94 10.25
C ILE A 11 -19.13 -9.91 8.81
N ALA A 12 -19.71 -10.75 7.94
CA ALA A 12 -19.41 -10.74 6.52
C ALA A 12 -19.86 -9.42 5.86
N THR A 13 -19.08 -8.90 4.91
CA THR A 13 -19.35 -7.60 4.27
C THR A 13 -18.90 -7.56 2.81
N GLU A 14 -19.48 -6.67 1.98
CA GLU A 14 -19.25 -6.60 0.54
C GLU A 14 -17.80 -6.25 0.16
N GLU A 15 -17.11 -5.49 1.00
CA GLU A 15 -15.69 -5.18 0.83
C GLU A 15 -14.85 -6.47 0.87
N ARG A 16 -15.29 -7.47 1.64
CA ARG A 16 -14.67 -8.79 1.91
C ARG A 16 -13.30 -8.73 2.60
N ILE A 17 -12.42 -7.86 2.11
CA ILE A 17 -11.06 -7.60 2.61
C ILE A 17 -11.05 -6.86 3.95
N ALA A 18 -12.10 -6.09 4.29
CA ALA A 18 -12.07 -5.13 5.40
C ALA A 18 -11.81 -5.76 6.78
N ASN A 19 -12.26 -7.00 7.01
CA ASN A 19 -11.99 -7.74 8.24
C ASN A 19 -10.56 -8.30 8.31
N ILE A 20 -9.84 -8.43 7.19
CA ILE A 20 -8.59 -9.21 7.12
C ILE A 20 -7.39 -8.48 7.75
N PRO A 21 -7.05 -7.22 7.40
CA PRO A 21 -5.95 -6.50 8.04
C PRO A 21 -6.00 -6.45 9.58
N PRO A 22 -7.13 -6.09 10.25
CA PRO A 22 -7.17 -6.05 11.72
C PRO A 22 -6.99 -7.44 12.34
N ILE A 23 -7.50 -8.51 11.71
CA ILE A 23 -7.28 -9.90 12.15
C ILE A 23 -5.81 -10.29 12.04
N LEU A 24 -5.15 -10.03 10.90
CA LEU A 24 -3.75 -10.40 10.70
C LEU A 24 -2.80 -9.64 11.65
N GLU A 25 -3.11 -8.38 11.98
CA GLU A 25 -2.32 -7.62 12.96
C GLU A 25 -2.46 -8.19 14.38
N MET A 26 -3.68 -8.60 14.72
CA MET A 26 -3.99 -9.21 16.02
C MET A 26 -3.78 -10.72 16.07
N LYS A 27 -3.35 -11.36 14.97
CA LYS A 27 -2.97 -12.77 14.97
C LYS A 27 -1.85 -12.99 15.99
N ASN A 28 -2.04 -14.03 16.79
CA ASN A 28 -1.19 -14.44 17.89
C ASN A 28 -0.61 -15.83 17.65
N THR A 29 -1.47 -16.78 17.26
CA THR A 29 -1.12 -18.19 17.09
C THR A 29 -1.61 -18.73 15.75
N ASN A 30 -1.12 -19.91 15.34
CA ASN A 30 -1.70 -20.62 14.19
C ASN A 30 -3.00 -21.36 14.54
N GLU A 31 -3.35 -21.45 15.83
CA GLU A 31 -4.63 -21.98 16.31
C GLU A 31 -5.76 -20.94 16.34
N ASP A 32 -5.46 -19.67 16.03
CA ASP A 32 -6.46 -18.61 15.97
C ASP A 32 -7.55 -18.96 14.93
N GLN A 33 -8.80 -18.65 15.28
CA GLN A 33 -10.01 -19.01 14.53
C GLN A 33 -10.86 -17.78 14.20
N ILE A 34 -11.73 -17.94 13.21
CA ILE A 34 -12.74 -16.95 12.84
C ILE A 34 -14.15 -17.54 12.84
N LEU A 35 -15.06 -16.90 13.57
CA LEU A 35 -16.50 -17.10 13.54
C LEU A 35 -17.11 -16.04 12.62
N TRP A 36 -17.66 -16.49 11.49
CA TRP A 36 -18.30 -15.62 10.51
C TRP A 36 -19.79 -15.53 10.78
N LEU A 37 -20.30 -14.30 10.92
CA LEU A 37 -21.73 -14.01 10.96
C LEU A 37 -22.17 -13.62 9.55
N VAL A 38 -23.11 -14.35 8.98
CA VAL A 38 -23.42 -14.33 7.55
C VAL A 38 -24.91 -14.15 7.35
N SER A 39 -25.31 -13.02 6.78
CA SER A 39 -26.68 -12.80 6.34
C SER A 39 -27.01 -13.62 5.09
N SER A 40 -28.31 -13.81 4.82
CA SER A 40 -28.79 -14.42 3.58
C SER A 40 -28.18 -13.78 2.32
N GLU A 41 -27.97 -12.46 2.30
CA GLU A 41 -27.27 -11.77 1.22
C GLU A 41 -25.78 -12.16 1.13
N ALA A 42 -25.07 -12.12 2.27
CA ALA A 42 -23.65 -12.44 2.34
C ALA A 42 -23.36 -13.89 1.93
N LYS A 43 -24.27 -14.81 2.26
CA LYS A 43 -24.28 -16.21 1.81
C LYS A 43 -24.50 -16.27 0.30
N ASN A 44 -25.57 -15.69 -0.23
CA ASN A 44 -25.89 -15.71 -1.67
C ASN A 44 -24.79 -15.08 -2.56
N LYS A 45 -24.07 -14.07 -2.04
CA LYS A 45 -22.96 -13.40 -2.76
C LYS A 45 -21.58 -14.03 -2.48
N ASN A 46 -21.49 -15.11 -1.71
CA ASN A 46 -20.24 -15.78 -1.27
C ASN A 46 -19.20 -14.78 -0.74
N TRP A 47 -19.57 -13.96 0.23
CA TRP A 47 -18.69 -12.94 0.83
C TRP A 47 -17.58 -13.53 1.70
N VAL A 48 -17.76 -14.76 2.21
CA VAL A 48 -16.87 -15.38 3.21
C VAL A 48 -15.78 -16.28 2.61
N ASP A 49 -16.06 -16.96 1.51
CA ASP A 49 -15.19 -18.05 0.98
C ASP A 49 -13.76 -17.59 0.70
N LYS A 50 -13.60 -16.52 -0.08
CA LYS A 50 -12.28 -16.03 -0.50
C LYS A 50 -11.50 -15.34 0.63
N PRO A 51 -12.11 -14.52 1.51
CA PRO A 51 -11.50 -14.10 2.77
C PRO A 51 -11.05 -15.25 3.65
N SER A 52 -11.86 -16.30 3.76
CA SER A 52 -11.56 -17.48 4.57
C SER A 52 -10.36 -18.26 4.01
N GLU A 53 -10.36 -18.54 2.71
CA GLU A 53 -9.23 -19.17 2.02
C GLU A 53 -7.92 -18.39 2.23
N LEU A 54 -7.94 -17.07 2.09
CA LEU A 54 -6.77 -16.23 2.35
C LEU A 54 -6.31 -16.29 3.82
N LEU A 55 -7.23 -16.12 4.77
CA LEU A 55 -6.90 -16.18 6.21
C LEU A 55 -6.28 -17.53 6.59
N LYS A 56 -6.78 -18.64 6.02
CA LYS A 56 -6.20 -19.98 6.21
C LYS A 56 -4.79 -20.08 5.65
N ASN A 57 -4.54 -19.57 4.44
CA ASN A 57 -3.22 -19.56 3.82
C ASN A 57 -2.22 -18.70 4.62
N LEU A 58 -2.70 -17.64 5.27
CA LEU A 58 -1.95 -16.81 6.22
C LEU A 58 -1.93 -17.37 7.66
N GLY A 59 -2.34 -18.64 7.83
CA GLY A 59 -2.20 -19.42 9.05
C GLY A 59 -3.22 -19.12 10.17
N VAL A 60 -4.40 -18.57 9.85
CA VAL A 60 -5.57 -18.62 10.72
C VAL A 60 -6.30 -19.93 10.38
N THR A 61 -5.78 -21.04 10.92
CA THR A 61 -5.91 -22.35 10.25
C THR A 61 -7.26 -23.04 10.41
N SER A 62 -8.01 -22.70 11.46
CA SER A 62 -9.22 -23.42 11.83
C SER A 62 -10.43 -22.48 11.77
N PHE A 63 -11.30 -22.68 10.78
CA PHE A 63 -12.55 -21.95 10.70
C PHE A 63 -13.44 -22.33 11.87
N ALA A 64 -13.90 -21.35 12.65
CA ALA A 64 -14.69 -21.63 13.84
C ALA A 64 -16.04 -22.20 13.45
N LYS A 65 -16.71 -21.55 12.47
CA LYS A 65 -17.96 -21.91 11.77
C LYS A 65 -18.54 -20.69 11.02
N VAL A 66 -19.49 -20.92 10.11
CA VAL A 66 -20.43 -19.90 9.61
C VAL A 66 -21.71 -19.97 10.43
N VAL A 67 -22.09 -18.86 11.05
CA VAL A 67 -23.39 -18.68 11.73
C VAL A 67 -24.26 -17.85 10.82
N GLU A 68 -25.36 -18.44 10.35
CA GLU A 68 -26.36 -17.73 9.58
C GLU A 68 -27.20 -16.88 10.53
N VAL A 69 -27.37 -15.61 10.19
CA VAL A 69 -28.08 -14.60 11.00
C VAL A 69 -28.98 -13.77 10.10
N GLU A 70 -30.12 -13.31 10.61
CA GLU A 70 -30.88 -12.25 9.95
C GLU A 70 -30.17 -10.90 10.11
N ASP A 71 -30.51 -9.90 9.29
CA ASP A 71 -29.99 -8.52 9.43
C ASP A 71 -30.73 -7.75 10.55
N ASP A 72 -30.91 -8.43 11.68
CA ASP A 72 -31.45 -7.91 12.94
C ASP A 72 -30.35 -7.95 14.03
N PRO A 73 -30.14 -6.85 14.78
CA PRO A 73 -29.10 -6.79 15.82
C PRO A 73 -29.30 -7.78 16.98
N ASP A 74 -30.54 -8.03 17.41
CA ASP A 74 -30.84 -8.87 18.56
C ASP A 74 -30.72 -10.36 18.19
N ASP A 75 -31.11 -10.74 16.98
CA ASP A 75 -30.93 -12.12 16.50
C ASP A 75 -29.45 -12.42 16.22
N CYS A 76 -28.67 -11.46 15.70
CA CYS A 76 -27.21 -11.56 15.66
C CYS A 76 -26.61 -11.78 17.05
N ALA A 77 -27.06 -11.02 18.06
CA ALA A 77 -26.62 -11.13 19.44
C ALA A 77 -26.93 -12.52 20.05
N LYS A 78 -28.18 -13.00 19.92
CA LYS A 78 -28.61 -14.33 20.39
C LYS A 78 -27.82 -15.45 19.73
N ALA A 79 -27.67 -15.41 18.41
CA ALA A 79 -26.95 -16.44 17.65
C ALA A 79 -25.47 -16.54 18.05
N VAL A 80 -24.82 -15.40 18.31
CA VAL A 80 -23.43 -15.38 18.82
C VAL A 80 -23.34 -15.90 20.24
N ALA A 81 -24.24 -15.49 21.14
CA ALA A 81 -24.24 -16.00 22.52
C ALA A 81 -24.38 -17.53 22.56
N ALA A 82 -25.40 -18.08 21.88
CA ALA A 82 -25.66 -19.52 21.81
C ALA A 82 -24.54 -20.32 21.13
N GLU A 83 -23.81 -19.72 20.17
CA GLU A 83 -22.64 -20.37 19.59
C GLU A 83 -21.46 -20.37 20.57
N LEU A 84 -21.21 -19.27 21.27
CA LEU A 84 -20.08 -19.11 22.21
C LEU A 84 -20.21 -19.90 23.53
N GLU A 85 -21.43 -20.28 23.93
CA GLU A 85 -21.66 -21.18 25.08
C GLU A 85 -21.04 -22.57 24.88
N LYS A 86 -20.73 -22.96 23.64
CA LYS A 86 -20.19 -24.29 23.33
C LYS A 86 -18.78 -24.45 23.89
N ALA A 87 -18.55 -25.56 24.58
CA ALA A 87 -17.30 -25.86 25.28
C ALA A 87 -16.04 -25.67 24.42
N ILE A 88 -16.12 -25.93 23.10
CA ILE A 88 -15.02 -25.73 22.15
C ILE A 88 -14.48 -24.28 22.13
N TYR A 89 -15.33 -23.28 22.35
CA TYR A 89 -14.93 -21.87 22.33
C TYR A 89 -14.46 -21.34 23.68
N SER A 90 -14.64 -22.09 24.77
CA SER A 90 -14.22 -21.69 26.13
C SER A 90 -12.72 -21.33 26.21
N ARG A 91 -11.86 -22.08 25.48
CA ARG A 91 -10.40 -21.93 25.49
C ARG A 91 -9.87 -20.65 24.83
N PHE A 92 -10.67 -19.99 23.99
CA PHE A 92 -10.23 -18.85 23.19
C PHE A 92 -10.41 -17.49 23.88
N GLU A 93 -9.50 -16.56 23.58
CA GLU A 93 -9.71 -15.12 23.78
C GLU A 93 -10.65 -14.60 22.67
N LYS A 94 -11.80 -14.04 23.03
CA LYS A 94 -12.80 -13.54 22.06
C LYS A 94 -12.39 -12.13 21.62
N VAL A 95 -12.50 -11.84 20.32
CA VAL A 95 -12.18 -10.53 19.76
C VAL A 95 -13.23 -10.17 18.71
N LEU A 96 -13.95 -9.06 18.91
CA LEU A 96 -14.97 -8.56 17.99
C LEU A 96 -14.33 -7.74 16.86
N VAL A 97 -14.68 -8.01 15.61
CA VAL A 97 -14.18 -7.30 14.43
C VAL A 97 -15.28 -6.40 13.87
N GLY A 98 -15.08 -5.08 13.96
CA GLY A 98 -16.10 -4.07 13.68
C GLY A 98 -16.18 -3.57 12.24
N ASN A 99 -15.51 -4.23 11.28
CA ASN A 99 -15.41 -3.77 9.89
C ASN A 99 -16.57 -4.19 8.98
N GLY A 100 -17.46 -5.08 9.44
CA GLY A 100 -18.63 -5.52 8.69
C GLY A 100 -19.93 -5.31 9.46
N GLY A 101 -21.04 -5.45 8.74
CA GLY A 101 -22.39 -5.31 9.29
C GLY A 101 -22.80 -3.86 9.59
N GLN A 102 -24.05 -3.71 10.05
CA GLN A 102 -24.57 -2.40 10.43
C GLN A 102 -24.05 -1.98 11.81
N LYS A 103 -23.99 -0.65 12.06
CA LYS A 103 -23.58 -0.10 13.36
C LYS A 103 -24.42 -0.61 14.55
N PRO A 104 -25.76 -0.76 14.44
CA PRO A 104 -26.59 -1.36 15.49
C PRO A 104 -26.20 -2.82 15.80
N THR A 105 -25.92 -3.63 14.77
CA THR A 105 -25.46 -5.01 14.92
C THR A 105 -24.16 -5.09 15.73
N LEU A 106 -23.20 -4.22 15.44
CA LEU A 106 -21.93 -4.15 16.19
C LEU A 106 -22.15 -3.78 17.66
N LEU A 107 -23.11 -2.88 17.94
CA LEU A 107 -23.48 -2.51 19.32
C LEU A 107 -24.12 -3.70 20.04
N ALA A 108 -25.11 -4.36 19.44
CA ALA A 108 -25.78 -5.52 20.04
C ALA A 108 -24.80 -6.66 20.32
N LEU A 109 -23.88 -6.96 19.40
CA LEU A 109 -22.79 -7.92 19.63
C LEU A 109 -21.88 -7.50 20.80
N SER A 110 -21.54 -6.22 20.92
CA SER A 110 -20.74 -5.74 22.05
C SER A 110 -21.44 -5.85 23.41
N HIS A 111 -22.77 -5.99 23.42
CA HIS A 111 -23.59 -6.25 24.61
C HIS A 111 -23.78 -7.74 24.90
N ALA A 112 -23.86 -8.59 23.86
CA ALA A 112 -23.96 -10.05 24.00
C ALA A 112 -22.65 -10.72 24.43
N LEU A 113 -21.51 -10.08 24.14
CA LEU A 113 -20.19 -10.59 24.49
C LEU A 113 -19.82 -10.27 25.95
N PRO A 114 -18.97 -11.09 26.59
CA PRO A 114 -18.50 -10.83 27.96
C PRO A 114 -17.95 -9.41 28.11
N GLN A 115 -18.26 -8.76 29.23
CA GLN A 115 -17.80 -7.39 29.50
C GLN A 115 -16.27 -7.29 29.37
N GLY A 116 -15.82 -6.30 28.60
CA GLY A 116 -14.40 -6.10 28.32
C GLY A 116 -13.87 -6.84 27.09
N THR A 117 -14.69 -7.64 26.38
CA THR A 117 -14.30 -8.32 25.13
C THR A 117 -13.69 -7.31 24.15
N PRO A 118 -12.42 -7.47 23.73
CA PRO A 118 -11.75 -6.51 22.87
C PRO A 118 -12.45 -6.31 21.53
N LEU A 119 -12.51 -5.05 21.08
CA LEU A 119 -13.01 -4.65 19.76
C LEU A 119 -11.83 -4.18 18.89
N ILE A 120 -11.82 -4.60 17.62
CA ILE A 120 -10.88 -4.15 16.59
C ILE A 120 -11.59 -3.62 15.36
N TYR A 121 -11.00 -2.59 14.74
CA TYR A 121 -11.49 -1.97 13.51
C TYR A 121 -10.32 -1.51 12.66
N GLY A 122 -10.26 -1.93 11.40
CA GLY A 122 -9.34 -1.38 10.41
C GLY A 122 -9.84 -0.06 9.85
N GLN A 123 -9.13 1.02 10.14
CA GLN A 123 -9.34 2.33 9.55
C GLN A 123 -8.55 2.42 8.24
N ALA A 124 -9.18 2.91 7.17
CA ALA A 124 -8.54 3.01 5.85
C ALA A 124 -7.72 4.30 5.65
N GLN A 125 -8.06 5.39 6.37
CA GLN A 125 -7.44 6.70 6.21
C GLN A 125 -7.15 7.35 7.57
N PRO A 126 -5.88 7.41 8.03
CA PRO A 126 -4.75 6.62 7.52
C PRO A 126 -5.00 5.11 7.72
N ALA A 127 -4.25 4.26 7.01
CA ALA A 127 -4.33 2.81 7.16
C ALA A 127 -3.77 2.37 8.54
N GLU A 128 -4.65 2.05 9.48
CA GLU A 128 -4.26 1.67 10.85
C GLU A 128 -5.33 0.81 11.55
N LEU A 129 -4.91 0.03 12.54
CA LEU A 129 -5.78 -0.68 13.45
C LEU A 129 -6.26 0.26 14.58
N TRP A 130 -7.56 0.41 14.74
CA TRP A 130 -8.19 0.95 15.95
C TRP A 130 -8.51 -0.22 16.89
N PHE A 131 -8.01 -0.15 18.13
CA PHE A 131 -8.13 -1.20 19.12
C PHE A 131 -8.73 -0.65 20.42
N TRP A 132 -9.78 -1.31 20.91
CA TRP A 132 -10.36 -1.05 22.22
C TRP A 132 -10.21 -2.30 23.07
N GLY A 133 -9.11 -2.39 23.82
CA GLY A 133 -8.74 -3.57 24.60
C GLY A 133 -9.65 -3.90 25.80
N GLN A 134 -10.62 -3.04 26.11
CA GLN A 134 -11.65 -3.23 27.14
C GLN A 134 -13.07 -3.17 26.54
N GLY A 135 -13.20 -3.54 25.27
CA GLY A 135 -14.43 -3.41 24.49
C GLY A 135 -14.82 -1.95 24.22
N ILE A 136 -15.99 -1.74 23.63
CA ILE A 136 -16.40 -0.46 23.02
C ILE A 136 -16.40 0.75 23.97
N ARG A 137 -16.51 0.52 25.29
CA ARG A 137 -16.47 1.56 26.35
C ARG A 137 -15.05 1.94 26.78
N GLY A 138 -14.03 1.19 26.37
CA GLY A 138 -12.63 1.43 26.71
C GLY A 138 -11.99 2.58 25.91
N GLY A 139 -10.78 2.97 26.30
CA GLY A 139 -9.97 3.92 25.54
C GLY A 139 -9.53 3.35 24.18
N LYS A 140 -9.69 4.13 23.11
CA LYS A 140 -9.25 3.76 21.75
C LYS A 140 -7.74 3.93 21.61
N GLN A 141 -7.05 2.86 21.23
CA GLN A 141 -5.66 2.88 20.78
C GLN A 141 -5.59 2.88 19.24
N ARG A 142 -4.58 3.55 18.68
CA ARG A 142 -4.32 3.62 17.23
C ARG A 142 -2.98 2.95 16.94
N ILE A 143 -3.01 1.81 16.29
CA ILE A 143 -1.87 0.91 16.09
C ILE A 143 -1.58 0.84 14.57
N PRO A 144 -0.40 1.27 14.09
CA PRO A 144 -0.01 1.09 12.70
C PRO A 144 0.06 -0.40 12.34
N TYR A 145 -0.35 -0.78 11.13
CA TYR A 145 -0.16 -2.15 10.63
C TYR A 145 1.33 -2.47 10.48
N ARG A 146 1.77 -3.62 11.03
CA ARG A 146 3.16 -4.10 11.02
C ARG A 146 3.25 -5.57 10.60
N LYS A 147 2.34 -6.41 11.10
CA LYS A 147 2.21 -7.82 10.73
C LYS A 147 1.25 -8.05 9.56
N ALA A 148 0.20 -7.24 9.44
CA ALA A 148 -0.80 -7.36 8.38
C ALA A 148 -0.18 -7.00 7.02
N ARG A 149 0.40 -8.00 6.35
CA ARG A 149 1.04 -7.84 5.05
C ARG A 149 0.26 -8.57 3.99
N LEU A 150 -0.41 -7.79 3.13
CA LEU A 150 -1.21 -8.27 2.02
C LEU A 150 -0.63 -7.74 0.71
N THR A 151 -0.38 -8.65 -0.22
CA THR A 151 -0.04 -8.37 -1.61
C THR A 151 -1.26 -7.94 -2.41
N LEU A 152 -1.04 -7.35 -3.59
CA LEU A 152 -2.14 -6.97 -4.48
C LEU A 152 -2.94 -8.21 -4.94
N ASP A 153 -2.29 -9.36 -5.17
CA ASP A 153 -2.99 -10.57 -5.60
C ASP A 153 -3.93 -11.11 -4.53
N GLU A 154 -3.53 -11.07 -3.27
CA GLU A 154 -4.37 -11.50 -2.13
C GLU A 154 -5.59 -10.58 -1.97
N VAL A 155 -5.39 -9.26 -2.07
CA VAL A 155 -6.48 -8.26 -2.03
C VAL A 155 -7.47 -8.47 -3.18
N LEU A 156 -6.99 -8.73 -4.40
CA LEU A 156 -7.83 -9.01 -5.56
C LEU A 156 -8.56 -10.35 -5.44
N ALA A 157 -7.87 -11.40 -4.98
CA ALA A 157 -8.43 -12.73 -4.80
C ALA A 157 -9.61 -12.73 -3.81
N CYS A 158 -9.53 -11.97 -2.71
CA CYS A 158 -10.65 -11.81 -1.77
C CYS A 158 -11.94 -11.27 -2.41
N ARG A 159 -11.82 -10.41 -3.43
CA ARG A 159 -12.98 -9.88 -4.18
C ARG A 159 -13.33 -10.69 -5.44
N GLY A 160 -12.63 -11.81 -5.70
CA GLY A 160 -12.83 -12.63 -6.89
C GLY A 160 -12.28 -12.00 -8.18
N TYR A 161 -11.20 -11.22 -8.06
CA TYR A 161 -10.47 -10.62 -9.19
C TYR A 161 -9.05 -11.18 -9.29
N LYS A 162 -8.40 -10.97 -10.43
CA LYS A 162 -6.98 -11.23 -10.65
C LYS A 162 -6.35 -10.16 -11.53
N LYS A 163 -5.03 -9.99 -11.46
CA LYS A 163 -4.27 -9.25 -12.46
C LYS A 163 -4.32 -9.97 -13.81
N MET A 164 -4.33 -9.21 -14.91
CA MET A 164 -4.04 -9.72 -16.24
C MET A 164 -2.52 -9.61 -16.46
N SER A 165 -1.89 -10.74 -16.83
CA SER A 165 -0.43 -10.93 -16.77
C SER A 165 0.38 -10.15 -17.79
N ASN A 166 -0.25 -9.60 -18.83
CA ASN A 166 0.47 -9.30 -20.07
C ASN A 166 1.33 -8.03 -19.99
N ASN A 167 0.96 -7.06 -19.15
CA ASN A 167 1.66 -5.77 -19.00
C ASN A 167 1.90 -5.33 -17.55
N ALA A 168 1.36 -6.05 -16.56
CA ALA A 168 1.44 -5.65 -15.15
C ALA A 168 2.88 -5.76 -14.63
N LYS A 169 3.47 -4.64 -14.17
CA LYS A 169 4.84 -4.57 -13.65
C LYS A 169 4.83 -4.12 -12.19
N GLN A 170 5.29 -4.98 -11.29
CA GLN A 170 5.63 -4.59 -9.91
C GLN A 170 6.90 -3.75 -9.93
N PHE A 171 6.81 -2.49 -9.55
CA PHE A 171 7.99 -1.62 -9.45
C PHE A 171 8.46 -1.43 -8.00
N TRP A 172 7.61 -1.71 -7.01
CA TRP A 172 8.00 -1.74 -5.60
C TRP A 172 7.66 -3.10 -4.96
N PRO A 173 8.59 -3.73 -4.21
CA PRO A 173 9.91 -3.24 -3.81
C PRO A 173 11.03 -3.50 -4.82
N ALA A 174 10.76 -4.21 -5.92
CA ALA A 174 11.78 -4.72 -6.85
C ALA A 174 12.74 -3.65 -7.40
N ALA A 175 12.26 -2.45 -7.76
CA ALA A 175 13.13 -1.40 -8.27
C ALA A 175 13.99 -0.74 -7.18
N ALA A 176 13.53 -0.74 -5.91
CA ALA A 176 14.33 -0.28 -4.78
C ALA A 176 15.47 -1.26 -4.46
N ALA A 177 15.18 -2.57 -4.47
CA ALA A 177 16.20 -3.61 -4.30
C ALA A 177 17.28 -3.52 -5.41
N ALA A 178 16.85 -3.39 -6.67
CA ALA A 178 17.75 -3.22 -7.80
C ALA A 178 18.55 -1.90 -7.73
N ALA A 179 17.97 -0.81 -7.21
CA ALA A 179 18.67 0.46 -7.04
C ALA A 179 19.79 0.37 -5.99
N VAL A 180 19.49 -0.19 -4.82
CA VAL A 180 20.47 -0.46 -3.75
C VAL A 180 21.61 -1.33 -4.27
N GLN A 181 21.29 -2.43 -4.96
CA GLN A 181 22.31 -3.36 -5.47
C GLN A 181 23.23 -2.73 -6.53
N ASN A 182 22.72 -1.81 -7.35
CA ASN A 182 23.49 -1.15 -8.42
C ASN A 182 24.13 0.18 -7.98
N ASN A 183 24.06 0.53 -6.69
CA ASN A 183 24.52 1.82 -6.15
C ASN A 183 23.91 3.03 -6.92
N ILE A 184 22.69 2.86 -7.45
CA ILE A 184 21.97 3.90 -8.14
C ILE A 184 21.26 4.72 -7.07
N ASP A 185 21.65 5.99 -6.97
CA ASP A 185 21.02 6.96 -6.07
C ASP A 185 19.54 7.16 -6.43
N TRP A 186 18.69 6.36 -5.81
CA TRP A 186 17.23 6.39 -5.95
C TRP A 186 16.67 7.45 -5.00
N MET A 187 16.91 8.71 -5.36
CA MET A 187 16.21 9.90 -4.85
C MET A 187 16.07 9.97 -3.33
N ASP A 188 17.15 9.74 -2.56
CA ASP A 188 17.11 9.80 -1.09
C ASP A 188 15.92 9.01 -0.49
N CYS A 189 15.50 7.93 -1.17
CA CYS A 189 14.45 7.01 -0.71
C CYS A 189 15.02 6.08 0.37
N SER A 190 15.80 6.66 1.27
CA SER A 190 16.38 6.08 2.45
C SER A 190 15.23 5.59 3.35
N ALA A 191 15.01 4.28 3.29
CA ALA A 191 14.36 3.46 4.32
C ALA A 191 12.93 3.84 4.80
N GLY A 192 12.16 4.73 4.16
CA GLY A 192 10.77 4.93 4.61
C GLY A 192 9.81 5.89 3.87
N GLN A 193 10.26 6.78 2.99
CA GLN A 193 9.40 7.89 2.55
C GLN A 193 8.39 7.58 1.42
N TYR A 194 8.62 6.53 0.61
CA TYR A 194 7.70 6.16 -0.47
C TYR A 194 6.33 5.71 0.08
N GLY A 195 5.25 6.36 -0.37
CA GLY A 195 3.89 6.18 0.15
C GLY A 195 3.58 6.94 1.45
N ILE A 196 4.55 7.66 2.02
CA ILE A 196 4.37 8.53 3.19
C ILE A 196 4.45 10.01 2.79
N ASP A 197 5.47 10.36 1.99
CA ASP A 197 5.63 11.70 1.43
C ASP A 197 4.98 11.79 0.05
N HIS A 198 4.15 12.82 -0.15
CA HIS A 198 3.38 13.00 -1.39
C HIS A 198 4.30 13.27 -2.58
N ASP A 199 5.24 14.19 -2.43
CA ASP A 199 6.12 14.63 -3.52
C ASP A 199 7.08 13.52 -3.96
N THR A 200 7.64 12.77 -3.01
CA THR A 200 8.50 11.61 -3.26
C THR A 200 7.72 10.52 -3.99
N THR A 201 6.50 10.23 -3.56
CA THR A 201 5.61 9.25 -4.20
C THR A 201 5.26 9.70 -5.62
N LEU A 202 4.88 10.96 -5.80
CA LEU A 202 4.52 11.53 -7.10
C LEU A 202 5.71 11.54 -8.07
N LYS A 203 6.90 11.96 -7.63
CA LYS A 203 8.16 11.94 -8.41
C LYS A 203 8.52 10.53 -8.86
N ALA A 204 8.40 9.54 -7.98
CA ALA A 204 8.65 8.14 -8.32
C ALA A 204 7.66 7.61 -9.39
N HIS A 205 6.37 7.89 -9.23
CA HIS A 205 5.34 7.55 -10.24
C HIS A 205 5.57 8.26 -11.58
N GLN A 206 5.88 9.56 -11.58
CA GLN A 206 6.21 10.33 -12.78
C GLN A 206 7.44 9.76 -13.50
N ARG A 207 8.53 9.48 -12.76
CA ARG A 207 9.76 8.89 -13.29
C ARG A 207 9.51 7.52 -13.92
N TYR A 208 8.71 6.66 -13.27
CA TYR A 208 8.36 5.36 -13.84
C TYR A 208 7.48 5.49 -15.09
N ARG A 209 6.51 6.41 -15.08
CA ARG A 209 5.67 6.73 -16.26
C ARG A 209 6.52 7.19 -17.44
N THR A 210 7.48 8.08 -17.22
CA THR A 210 8.41 8.55 -18.26
C THR A 210 9.26 7.40 -18.79
N LEU A 211 9.83 6.55 -17.91
CA LEU A 211 10.62 5.38 -18.32
C LEU A 211 9.81 4.34 -19.09
N ALA A 212 8.54 4.12 -18.72
CA ALA A 212 7.63 3.18 -19.38
C ALA A 212 7.02 3.73 -20.69
N ALA A 213 7.03 5.06 -20.89
CA ALA A 213 6.62 5.72 -22.12
C ALA A 213 7.75 5.84 -23.15
N LEU A 214 8.99 5.55 -22.78
CA LEU A 214 10.07 5.38 -23.75
C LEU A 214 9.75 4.17 -24.63
N PRO A 215 9.84 4.28 -25.97
CA PRO A 215 9.63 3.13 -26.84
C PRO A 215 10.64 2.04 -26.49
N ASP A 216 10.17 0.79 -26.44
CA ASP A 216 10.97 -0.38 -26.04
C ASP A 216 11.94 -0.76 -27.17
N THR A 217 12.96 0.08 -27.39
CA THR A 217 14.04 -0.17 -28.32
C THR A 217 14.85 -1.34 -27.77
N LYS A 218 14.92 -2.45 -28.52
CA LYS A 218 15.57 -3.71 -28.11
C LYS A 218 17.02 -3.58 -27.61
N ASP A 219 17.68 -2.45 -27.89
CA ASP A 219 19.08 -2.16 -27.50
C ASP A 219 19.24 -1.01 -26.48
N GLY A 220 18.15 -0.50 -25.89
CA GLY A 220 18.19 0.54 -24.85
C GLY A 220 18.74 1.92 -25.28
N LYS A 221 18.80 2.19 -26.59
CA LYS A 221 19.31 3.44 -27.17
C LYS A 221 18.18 4.26 -27.78
N ILE A 222 17.81 5.37 -27.15
CA ILE A 222 16.88 6.34 -27.71
C ILE A 222 17.52 6.95 -28.97
N ASN A 223 16.83 6.84 -30.10
CA ASN A 223 17.26 7.47 -31.36
C ASN A 223 17.30 9.00 -31.20
N PRO A 224 18.36 9.70 -31.64
CA PRO A 224 18.45 11.17 -31.56
C PRO A 224 17.21 11.91 -32.09
N ARG A 225 16.58 11.44 -33.18
CA ARG A 225 15.34 12.03 -33.71
C ARG A 225 14.13 11.84 -32.78
N ALA A 226 14.09 10.77 -32.00
CA ALA A 226 13.07 10.58 -30.98
C ALA A 226 13.33 11.49 -29.76
N ALA A 227 14.59 11.72 -29.40
CA ALA A 227 14.97 12.67 -28.35
C ALA A 227 14.62 14.12 -28.73
N GLU A 228 14.85 14.52 -29.99
CA GLU A 228 14.49 15.84 -30.55
C GLU A 228 12.97 16.13 -30.44
N HIS A 229 12.12 15.11 -30.58
CA HIS A 229 10.67 15.25 -30.41
C HIS A 229 10.18 15.15 -28.95
N LEU A 230 10.86 14.36 -28.09
CA LEU A 230 10.42 14.11 -26.71
C LEU A 230 10.93 15.16 -25.73
N LEU A 231 12.10 15.76 -25.98
CA LEU A 231 12.79 16.73 -25.12
C LEU A 231 13.48 17.80 -26.01
N PRO A 232 12.71 18.64 -26.73
CA PRO A 232 13.23 19.51 -27.78
C PRO A 232 14.23 20.55 -27.25
N ASP A 233 13.97 21.15 -26.08
CA ASP A 233 14.80 22.22 -25.55
C ASP A 233 16.15 21.70 -25.04
N GLU A 234 16.16 20.56 -24.33
CA GLU A 234 17.40 19.91 -23.91
C GLU A 234 18.21 19.33 -25.07
N PHE A 235 17.52 18.82 -26.11
CA PHE A 235 18.18 18.36 -27.32
C PHE A 235 18.84 19.52 -28.07
N ASN A 236 18.14 20.65 -28.23
CA ASN A 236 18.67 21.84 -28.90
C ASN A 236 19.83 22.47 -28.11
N ALA A 237 19.73 22.59 -26.78
CA ALA A 237 20.81 23.10 -25.95
C ALA A 237 22.09 22.24 -26.04
N TRP A 238 21.95 20.91 -26.04
CA TRP A 238 23.09 20.00 -26.26
C TRP A 238 23.66 20.10 -27.68
N LYS A 239 22.79 20.16 -28.71
CA LYS A 239 23.15 20.26 -30.13
C LYS A 239 23.98 21.50 -30.39
N THR A 240 23.60 22.65 -29.85
CA THR A 240 24.36 23.91 -29.93
C THR A 240 25.76 23.77 -29.31
N GLN A 241 25.86 23.30 -28.06
CA GLN A 241 27.15 23.13 -27.38
C GLN A 241 28.09 22.16 -28.10
N MET A 242 27.56 21.10 -28.71
CA MET A 242 28.36 20.16 -29.50
C MET A 242 28.78 20.72 -30.86
N LEU A 243 27.95 21.52 -31.51
CA LEU A 243 28.31 22.22 -32.74
C LEU A 243 29.41 23.26 -32.47
N GLU A 244 29.34 23.99 -31.36
CA GLU A 244 30.41 24.90 -30.90
C GLU A 244 31.71 24.14 -30.59
N ALA A 245 31.63 23.04 -29.84
CA ALA A 245 32.78 22.20 -29.52
C ALA A 245 33.43 21.57 -30.78
N CYS A 246 32.63 21.15 -31.76
CA CYS A 246 33.13 20.61 -33.03
C CYS A 246 33.63 21.69 -34.00
N ALA A 247 33.04 22.90 -34.01
CA ALA A 247 33.57 24.03 -34.77
C ALA A 247 34.98 24.43 -34.31
N SER A 248 35.30 24.22 -33.03
CA SER A 248 36.66 24.43 -32.48
C SER A 248 37.69 23.37 -32.90
N ARG A 249 37.27 22.26 -33.54
CA ARG A 249 38.13 21.14 -33.95
C ARG A 249 37.78 20.67 -35.36
N ASN A 250 38.47 21.24 -36.35
CA ASN A 250 38.28 21.00 -37.77
C ASN A 250 38.05 19.51 -38.11
N GLY A 251 36.85 19.21 -38.64
CA GLY A 251 36.48 17.90 -39.16
C GLY A 251 35.87 16.95 -38.13
N THR A 252 34.56 17.02 -37.91
CA THR A 252 33.79 15.97 -37.22
C THR A 252 32.59 15.58 -38.08
N ASN A 253 32.35 14.29 -38.31
CA ASN A 253 31.20 13.81 -39.10
C ASN A 253 29.97 13.47 -38.23
N GLN A 254 28.81 13.31 -38.87
CA GLN A 254 27.53 13.04 -38.20
C GLN A 254 27.55 11.79 -37.30
N GLN A 255 28.34 10.75 -37.64
CA GLN A 255 28.45 9.53 -36.84
C GLN A 255 29.27 9.76 -35.57
N GLN A 256 30.36 10.54 -35.65
CA GLN A 256 31.15 10.94 -34.49
C GLN A 256 30.35 11.83 -33.53
N LEU A 257 29.57 12.79 -34.04
CA LEU A 257 28.60 13.57 -33.25
C LEU A 257 27.58 12.67 -32.54
N THR A 258 27.10 11.62 -33.22
CA THR A 258 26.14 10.65 -32.64
C THR A 258 26.77 9.79 -31.53
N ALA A 259 28.02 9.34 -31.72
CA ALA A 259 28.76 8.61 -30.68
C ALA A 259 29.06 9.49 -29.46
N LEU A 260 29.46 10.74 -29.70
CA LEU A 260 29.68 11.74 -28.64
C LEU A 260 28.38 12.10 -27.92
N PHE A 261 27.21 12.11 -28.58
CA PHE A 261 25.91 12.28 -27.91
C PHE A 261 25.62 11.18 -26.90
N PHE A 262 25.80 9.91 -27.28
CA PHE A 262 25.54 8.79 -26.38
C PHE A 262 26.52 8.79 -25.19
N LEU A 263 27.79 9.13 -25.42
CA LEU A 263 28.77 9.30 -24.35
C LEU A 263 28.43 10.48 -23.43
N ALA A 264 28.03 11.63 -24.02
CA ALA A 264 27.61 12.82 -23.28
C ALA A 264 26.33 12.58 -22.48
N GLN A 265 25.35 11.82 -22.99
CA GLN A 265 24.18 11.41 -22.21
C GLN A 265 24.57 10.50 -21.05
N ALA A 266 25.44 9.51 -21.27
CA ALA A 266 25.90 8.62 -20.19
C ALA A 266 26.64 9.39 -19.08
N VAL A 267 27.51 10.33 -19.47
CA VAL A 267 28.25 11.20 -18.54
C VAL A 267 27.32 12.22 -17.87
N ALA A 268 26.41 12.87 -18.59
CA ALA A 268 25.45 13.81 -18.01
C ALA A 268 24.44 13.13 -17.07
N LYS A 269 24.05 11.89 -17.35
CA LYS A 269 23.22 11.04 -16.46
C LYS A 269 23.95 10.72 -15.16
N LYS A 270 25.26 10.46 -15.21
CA LYS A 270 26.11 10.34 -14.00
C LYS A 270 26.32 11.69 -13.29
N ALA A 271 26.57 12.76 -14.04
CA ALA A 271 26.91 14.07 -13.48
C ALA A 271 25.73 14.79 -12.82
N ARG A 272 24.51 14.70 -13.38
CA ARG A 272 23.29 15.25 -12.74
C ARG A 272 23.03 14.58 -11.39
N GLY A 273 23.19 13.26 -11.30
CA GLY A 273 23.10 12.51 -10.04
C GLY A 273 24.07 13.00 -8.95
N VAL A 274 25.23 13.53 -9.31
CA VAL A 274 26.21 14.10 -8.36
C VAL A 274 25.95 15.59 -8.08
N ARG A 275 25.39 16.34 -9.05
CA ARG A 275 25.19 17.79 -8.92
C ARG A 275 23.96 18.14 -8.09
N ASP A 276 22.86 17.42 -8.30
CA ASP A 276 21.56 17.71 -7.66
C ASP A 276 21.59 17.41 -6.14
N ALA A 277 22.50 16.54 -5.69
CA ALA A 277 22.76 16.26 -4.27
C ALA A 277 23.48 17.41 -3.51
N SER A 278 23.97 18.44 -4.21
CA SER A 278 24.87 19.46 -3.63
C SER A 278 24.35 20.90 -3.66
N LYS A 279 23.21 21.16 -4.31
CA LYS A 279 22.70 22.52 -4.54
C LYS A 279 21.20 22.65 -4.36
N ASN A 280 20.76 22.88 -3.12
CA ASN A 280 19.59 23.72 -2.83
C ASN A 280 19.66 24.26 -1.39
N LYS A 281 20.30 25.42 -1.24
CA LYS A 281 20.22 26.27 -0.05
C LYS A 281 20.22 27.74 -0.51
N ASN A 282 19.23 28.50 -0.05
CA ASN A 282 19.07 29.96 -0.21
C ASN A 282 18.78 30.43 -1.67
N GLU A 283 18.00 31.46 -2.00
CA GLU A 283 17.01 32.37 -1.33
C GLU A 283 16.31 33.21 -2.45
N SER A 284 15.17 33.91 -2.31
CA SER A 284 14.18 34.14 -1.22
C SER A 284 12.75 34.39 -1.81
N GLU A 285 11.75 34.67 -0.94
CA GLU A 285 10.48 35.43 -1.21
C GLU A 285 9.46 34.94 -2.27
N GLN A 286 8.14 35.14 -2.12
CA GLN A 286 7.38 36.13 -1.33
C GLN A 286 6.46 35.51 -0.24
N ASN A 287 5.87 36.37 0.60
CA ASN A 287 4.98 35.99 1.70
C ASN A 287 3.52 36.22 1.34
N GLY A 288 2.71 35.17 1.39
CA GLY A 288 1.25 35.24 1.43
C GLY A 288 0.69 34.55 2.68
N ILE A 289 -0.57 34.82 3.02
CA ILE A 289 -1.28 34.13 4.11
C ILE A 289 -1.27 32.59 3.92
N GLY A 290 -1.26 32.14 2.65
CA GLY A 290 -1.01 30.74 2.28
C GLY A 290 0.27 30.18 2.90
N ARG A 291 1.41 30.88 2.80
CA ARG A 291 2.68 30.42 3.37
C ARG A 291 2.66 30.27 4.89
N ALA A 292 1.90 31.10 5.61
CA ALA A 292 1.74 30.98 7.05
C ALA A 292 0.85 29.79 7.44
N PHE A 293 -0.22 29.55 6.67
CA PHE A 293 -1.09 28.37 6.80
C PHE A 293 -0.33 27.08 6.43
N GLU A 294 0.37 27.07 5.31
CA GLU A 294 1.27 25.99 4.86
C GLU A 294 2.38 25.74 5.87
N LEU A 295 2.99 26.75 6.48
CA LEU A 295 3.94 26.57 7.59
C LEU A 295 3.27 25.98 8.84
N ALA A 296 2.02 26.30 9.13
CA ALA A 296 1.29 25.72 10.26
C ALA A 296 0.88 24.25 9.99
N VAL A 297 0.43 23.94 8.77
CA VAL A 297 0.16 22.59 8.28
C VAL A 297 1.45 21.77 8.23
N ALA A 298 2.51 22.30 7.62
CA ALA A 298 3.83 21.66 7.57
C ALA A 298 4.44 21.52 8.97
N ARG A 299 4.21 22.43 9.94
CA ARG A 299 4.63 22.22 11.34
C ARG A 299 3.81 21.12 12.02
N ARG A 300 2.51 20.97 11.73
CA ARG A 300 1.68 19.86 12.24
C ARG A 300 2.05 18.51 11.60
N VAL A 301 2.25 18.49 10.29
CA VAL A 301 2.70 17.31 9.54
C VAL A 301 4.13 16.94 9.96
N ARG A 302 5.03 17.92 10.10
CA ARG A 302 6.38 17.68 10.64
C ARG A 302 6.34 17.23 12.09
N GLY A 303 5.44 17.74 12.94
CA GLY A 303 5.22 17.20 14.29
C GLY A 303 4.80 15.73 14.24
N TRP A 304 3.74 15.43 13.49
CA TRP A 304 3.23 14.07 13.26
C TRP A 304 4.29 13.10 12.69
N LEU A 305 5.18 13.59 11.81
CA LEU A 305 6.31 12.84 11.28
C LEU A 305 7.46 12.72 12.31
N THR A 306 7.81 13.77 13.05
CA THR A 306 8.93 13.76 14.01
C THR A 306 8.63 12.84 15.19
N ASP A 307 7.38 12.84 15.67
CA ASP A 307 6.93 11.98 16.77
C ASP A 307 6.81 10.49 16.36
N ARG A 308 6.83 10.16 15.07
CA ARG A 308 6.64 8.78 14.56
C ARG A 308 7.75 8.23 13.67
N ALA A 309 8.66 9.06 13.14
CA ALA A 309 9.73 8.62 12.23
C ALA A 309 10.67 7.56 12.83
N ARG A 310 10.80 7.49 14.17
CA ARG A 310 11.60 6.46 14.85
C ARG A 310 10.95 5.07 14.91
N GLU A 311 9.67 4.94 14.55
CA GLU A 311 8.95 3.66 14.52
C GLU A 311 8.76 3.09 13.11
N ILE A 312 9.16 3.83 12.07
CA ILE A 312 8.96 3.48 10.65
C ILE A 312 10.24 2.82 10.11
N THR A 313 10.57 1.64 10.65
CA THR A 313 11.51 0.69 10.00
C THR A 313 10.75 -0.36 9.17
N ASN A 314 9.43 -0.22 9.05
CA ASN A 314 8.57 -1.03 8.21
C ASN A 314 7.82 -0.10 7.23
N PHE A 315 8.12 -0.22 5.94
CA PHE A 315 7.41 0.52 4.89
C PHE A 315 5.90 0.22 4.92
N PRO A 316 5.02 1.24 4.91
CA PRO A 316 3.57 1.02 4.87
C PRO A 316 3.08 0.58 3.49
N VAL A 317 3.84 0.86 2.43
CA VAL A 317 3.57 0.33 1.08
C VAL A 317 4.41 -0.93 0.88
N LEU A 318 3.73 -2.06 0.81
CA LEU A 318 4.32 -3.38 0.59
C LEU A 318 4.66 -3.59 -0.89
N GLU A 319 3.74 -3.17 -1.76
CA GLU A 319 3.85 -3.31 -3.20
C GLU A 319 3.31 -2.08 -3.92
N ALA A 320 3.88 -1.78 -5.09
CA ALA A 320 3.32 -0.84 -6.03
C ALA A 320 3.47 -1.39 -7.46
N TRP A 321 2.39 -1.27 -8.22
CA TRP A 321 2.22 -1.92 -9.52
C TRP A 321 1.83 -0.89 -10.58
N TRP A 322 2.32 -1.10 -11.80
CA TRP A 322 2.04 -0.28 -12.99
C TRP A 322 1.38 -1.14 -14.07
N ASN A 323 0.64 -0.52 -15.01
CA ASN A 323 -0.08 -1.19 -16.10
C ASN A 323 -0.90 -2.42 -15.66
N THR A 324 -1.52 -2.35 -14.47
CA THR A 324 -2.26 -3.48 -13.91
C THR A 324 -3.71 -3.44 -14.36
N GLU A 325 -4.01 -4.19 -15.39
CA GLU A 325 -5.38 -4.56 -15.75
C GLU A 325 -5.92 -5.60 -14.75
N ILE A 326 -7.17 -5.42 -14.31
CA ILE A 326 -7.82 -6.25 -13.30
C ILE A 326 -9.08 -6.87 -13.92
N LYS A 327 -9.19 -8.21 -13.91
CA LYS A 327 -10.37 -8.93 -14.45
C LYS A 327 -11.03 -9.78 -13.37
N ARG A 328 -12.36 -9.87 -13.39
CA ARG A 328 -13.14 -10.75 -12.51
C ARG A 328 -12.92 -12.22 -12.88
N ILE A 329 -12.59 -13.07 -11.93
CA ILE A 329 -12.42 -14.51 -12.12
C ILE A 329 -13.75 -15.12 -12.58
N GLY A 330 -13.70 -16.01 -13.57
CA GLY A 330 -14.89 -16.65 -14.15
C GLY A 330 -15.63 -15.83 -15.21
N SER A 331 -15.21 -14.60 -15.52
CA SER A 331 -15.74 -13.88 -16.67
C SER A 331 -15.07 -14.34 -17.97
N SER A 332 -15.80 -15.11 -18.79
CA SER A 332 -15.54 -15.22 -20.23
C SER A 332 -15.58 -13.83 -20.84
N THR A 333 -14.60 -13.51 -21.69
CA THR A 333 -14.62 -12.32 -22.56
C THR A 333 -15.44 -12.62 -23.81
#